data_AF-A0A3M0Y240-F1
#
_entry.id   AF-A0A3M0Y240-F1
#
_cell.length_a   1.000
_cell.length_b   1.000
_cell.length_c   1.000
_cell.angle_alpha   90.00
_cell.angle_beta   90.00
_cell.angle_gamma   90.00
#
_symmetry.space_group_name_H-M   'P 1'
#
loop_
_entity.id
_entity.type
_entity.pdbx_description
1 polymer ?
#
loop_
_entity_poly.entity_id
_entity_poly.type
_entity_poly.pdbx_seq_one_letter_code
_entity_poly.pdbx_strand_id
1 'polypeptide(L)'
;MASTIQIRRDVSGSWTSVDPTLAQGELGLDLSLMEFKIGDGSTAWSALAYYKPSSAGDADTLGGNPPSYYATSTHTHALGDLSDTTLTSPASGEGLVYNGTAWVNQDVVTQAEHTKAAHDALGIDAATLGGQLPSYYATAADLTAHTGDTSNPHG
;
A
#
# COMPACT_ATOMS: atom_id res chain seq x y z
N MET A 1 -54.75 11.98 9.23
CA MET A 1 -54.53 10.65 9.84
C MET A 1 -53.57 9.89 8.94
N ALA A 2 -52.53 9.27 9.49
CA ALA A 2 -51.63 8.43 8.72
C ALA A 2 -52.08 6.96 8.86
N SER A 3 -52.13 6.24 7.75
CA SER A 3 -52.38 4.79 7.74
C SER A 3 -51.04 4.08 7.61
N THR A 4 -50.76 3.16 8.53
CA THR A 4 -49.56 2.33 8.47
C THR A 4 -49.84 1.10 7.63
N ILE A 5 -49.10 0.93 6.55
CA ILE A 5 -49.10 -0.33 5.78
C ILE A 5 -48.11 -1.28 6.46
N GLN A 6 -48.53 -2.52 6.64
CA GLN A 6 -47.72 -3.58 7.21
C GLN A 6 -47.76 -4.81 6.29
N ILE A 7 -46.61 -5.44 6.10
CA ILE A 7 -46.50 -6.72 5.40
C ILE A 7 -46.72 -7.89 6.37
N ARG A 8 -46.96 -9.09 5.81
CA ARG A 8 -47.01 -10.33 6.59
C ARG A 8 -45.63 -10.54 7.23
N ARG A 9 -45.60 -10.76 8.55
CA ARG A 9 -44.36 -10.82 9.32
C ARG A 9 -44.53 -11.74 10.52
N ASP A 10 -43.46 -12.47 10.85
CA ASP A 10 -43.39 -13.38 12.00
C ASP A 10 -41.91 -13.71 12.30
N VAL A 11 -41.63 -14.44 13.37
CA VAL A 11 -40.30 -14.98 13.72
C VAL A 11 -39.99 -16.26 12.95
N SER A 12 -38.70 -16.60 12.76
CA SER A 12 -38.28 -17.75 11.94
C SER A 12 -38.96 -19.08 12.32
N GLY A 13 -39.14 -19.33 13.62
CA GLY A 13 -39.75 -20.56 14.12
C GLY A 13 -41.20 -20.71 13.69
N SER A 14 -42.00 -19.64 13.81
CA SER A 14 -43.41 -19.63 13.39
C SER A 14 -43.55 -19.78 11.89
N TRP A 15 -42.74 -19.05 11.11
CA TRP A 15 -42.73 -19.16 9.66
C TRP A 15 -42.43 -20.57 9.17
N THR A 16 -41.41 -21.22 9.76
CA THR A 16 -41.03 -22.60 9.41
C THR A 16 -42.08 -23.61 9.86
N SER A 17 -42.76 -23.37 10.98
CA SER A 17 -43.80 -24.28 11.48
C SER A 17 -45.10 -24.22 10.67
N VAL A 18 -45.49 -23.05 10.19
CA VAL A 18 -46.70 -22.88 9.35
C VAL A 18 -46.40 -23.22 7.89
N ASP A 19 -45.18 -22.91 7.45
CA ASP A 19 -44.65 -23.10 6.09
C ASP A 19 -45.62 -22.70 4.96
N PRO A 20 -46.16 -21.47 4.96
CA PRO A 20 -47.17 -21.07 3.99
C PRO A 20 -46.56 -20.86 2.59
N THR A 21 -47.34 -21.13 1.54
CA THR A 21 -47.09 -20.62 0.18
C THR A 21 -47.57 -19.17 0.09
N LEU A 22 -46.66 -18.24 -0.17
CA LEU A 22 -46.98 -16.83 -0.40
C LEU A 22 -47.45 -16.63 -1.85
N ALA A 23 -48.41 -15.74 -2.08
CA ALA A 23 -48.88 -15.41 -3.42
C ALA A 23 -47.75 -14.78 -4.26
N GLN A 24 -47.86 -14.84 -5.59
CA GLN A 24 -46.86 -14.25 -6.48
C GLN A 24 -46.69 -12.75 -6.19
N GLY A 25 -45.46 -12.34 -5.86
CA GLY A 25 -45.12 -10.96 -5.49
C GLY A 25 -45.45 -10.58 -4.04
N GLU A 26 -46.03 -11.46 -3.24
CA GLU A 26 -46.31 -11.19 -1.82
C GLU A 26 -45.00 -11.16 -1.01
N LEU A 27 -44.78 -10.08 -0.27
CA LEU A 27 -43.64 -9.92 0.64
C LEU A 27 -43.96 -10.54 2.02
N GLY A 28 -43.06 -11.40 2.50
CA GLY A 28 -43.05 -11.86 3.89
C GLY A 28 -41.74 -11.50 4.59
N LEU A 29 -41.82 -11.01 5.82
CA LEU A 29 -40.66 -10.60 6.64
C LEU A 29 -40.41 -11.58 7.78
N ASP A 30 -39.19 -12.11 7.86
CA ASP A 30 -38.68 -12.80 9.04
C ASP A 30 -38.15 -11.77 10.05
N LEU A 31 -38.83 -11.62 11.18
CA LEU A 31 -38.46 -10.68 12.24
C LEU A 31 -37.28 -11.14 13.09
N SER A 32 -36.89 -12.42 13.03
CA SER A 32 -35.70 -12.89 13.76
C SER A 32 -34.43 -12.59 12.98
N LEU A 33 -34.48 -12.76 11.66
CA LEU A 33 -33.34 -12.54 10.76
C LEU A 33 -33.32 -11.14 10.15
N MET A 34 -34.44 -10.41 10.20
CA MET A 34 -34.64 -9.14 9.50
C MET A 34 -34.42 -9.23 7.98
N GLU A 35 -34.74 -10.39 7.42
CA GLU A 35 -34.71 -10.65 5.98
C GLU A 35 -36.13 -10.89 5.46
N PHE A 36 -36.40 -10.51 4.21
CA PHE A 36 -37.68 -10.79 3.56
C PHE A 36 -37.54 -11.81 2.43
N LYS A 37 -38.63 -12.53 2.15
CA LYS A 37 -38.79 -13.38 0.97
C LYS A 37 -39.94 -12.85 0.11
N ILE A 38 -39.89 -13.13 -1.19
CA ILE A 38 -40.97 -12.80 -2.13
C ILE A 38 -41.60 -14.11 -2.60
N GLY A 39 -42.92 -14.22 -2.47
CA GLY A 39 -43.68 -15.37 -2.96
C GLY A 39 -43.65 -15.46 -4.48
N ASP A 40 -43.62 -16.69 -4.99
CA ASP A 40 -43.81 -17.00 -6.41
C ASP A 40 -45.20 -17.60 -6.71
N GLY A 41 -46.03 -17.80 -5.68
CA GLY A 41 -47.37 -18.39 -5.79
C GLY A 41 -47.42 -19.92 -5.71
N SER A 42 -46.28 -20.60 -5.59
CA SER A 42 -46.21 -22.08 -5.58
C SER A 42 -45.25 -22.68 -4.56
N THR A 43 -44.14 -22.00 -4.27
CA THR A 43 -43.08 -22.48 -3.38
C THR A 43 -43.42 -22.15 -1.93
N ALA A 44 -43.28 -23.13 -1.04
CA ALA A 44 -43.46 -22.94 0.40
C ALA A 44 -42.36 -22.02 0.98
N TRP A 45 -42.68 -21.30 2.07
CA TRP A 45 -41.77 -20.34 2.70
C TRP A 45 -40.37 -20.92 2.99
N SER A 46 -40.31 -22.15 3.49
CA SER A 46 -39.08 -22.85 3.84
C SER A 46 -38.14 -23.03 2.65
N ALA A 47 -38.71 -23.24 1.45
CA ALA A 47 -37.97 -23.45 0.20
C ALA A 47 -37.72 -22.16 -0.59
N LEU A 48 -38.45 -21.07 -0.32
CA LEU A 48 -38.17 -19.76 -0.93
C LEU A 48 -36.79 -19.26 -0.51
N ALA A 49 -36.03 -18.74 -1.47
CA ALA A 49 -34.80 -18.02 -1.16
C ALA A 49 -35.13 -16.68 -0.48
N TYR A 50 -34.28 -16.27 0.46
CA TYR A 50 -34.29 -14.88 0.90
C TYR A 50 -34.03 -13.96 -0.27
N TYR A 51 -34.82 -12.89 -0.36
CA TYR A 51 -34.57 -11.88 -1.37
C TYR A 51 -33.22 -11.27 -1.07
N LYS A 52 -32.28 -11.54 -1.95
CA LYS A 52 -31.00 -10.86 -2.01
C LYS A 52 -31.05 -10.09 -3.34
N PRO A 53 -30.92 -8.76 -3.35
CA PRO A 53 -30.65 -8.08 -4.60
C PRO A 53 -29.42 -8.77 -5.20
N SER A 54 -29.48 -9.09 -6.51
CA SER A 54 -28.47 -9.88 -7.22
C SER A 54 -27.07 -9.52 -6.74
N SER A 55 -26.50 -10.38 -5.90
CA SER A 55 -25.23 -10.17 -5.19
C SER A 55 -25.13 -8.79 -4.53
N ALA A 56 -25.78 -8.56 -3.39
CA ALA A 56 -25.63 -7.34 -2.58
C ALA A 56 -25.45 -6.11 -3.45
N GLY A 57 -26.49 -5.70 -4.17
CA GLY A 57 -26.44 -4.51 -5.02
C GLY A 57 -25.87 -3.36 -4.21
N ASP A 58 -24.58 -3.06 -4.44
CA ASP A 58 -23.91 -1.94 -3.84
C ASP A 58 -24.73 -0.70 -4.18
N ALA A 59 -25.06 0.09 -3.16
CA ALA A 59 -25.60 1.43 -3.36
C ALA A 59 -24.67 2.30 -4.26
N ASP A 60 -23.44 1.84 -4.50
CA ASP A 60 -22.40 2.38 -5.39
C ASP A 60 -22.60 2.05 -6.89
N THR A 61 -23.58 1.22 -7.25
CA THR A 61 -23.92 0.98 -8.67
C THR A 61 -24.92 2.00 -9.25
N LEU A 62 -25.41 2.95 -8.45
CA LEU A 62 -26.15 4.13 -8.92
C LEU A 62 -25.20 5.15 -9.57
N GLY A 63 -24.57 4.77 -10.69
CA GLY A 63 -23.64 5.64 -11.42
C GLY A 63 -22.49 4.92 -12.12
N GLY A 64 -22.30 3.63 -11.84
CA GLY A 64 -21.40 2.77 -12.62
C GLY A 64 -19.90 2.97 -12.38
N ASN A 65 -19.46 3.38 -11.18
CA ASN A 65 -18.03 3.31 -10.84
C ASN A 65 -17.71 3.34 -9.31
N PRO A 66 -17.58 2.18 -8.64
CA PRO A 66 -17.00 2.08 -7.28
C PRO A 66 -15.47 2.10 -7.26
N PRO A 67 -14.78 3.03 -6.56
CA PRO A 67 -13.31 3.04 -6.51
C PRO A 67 -12.65 2.14 -5.44
N SER A 68 -13.35 1.44 -4.53
CA SER A 68 -12.67 0.97 -3.31
C SER A 68 -13.21 -0.27 -2.54
N TYR A 69 -13.86 -1.25 -3.18
CA TYR A 69 -14.35 -2.46 -2.46
C TYR A 69 -13.97 -3.83 -3.09
N TYR A 70 -12.70 -4.01 -3.50
CA TYR A 70 -12.12 -5.34 -3.80
C TYR A 70 -10.91 -5.68 -2.90
N ALA A 71 -10.82 -5.17 -1.68
CA ALA A 71 -9.80 -5.63 -0.73
C ALA A 71 -10.24 -6.95 -0.06
N THR A 72 -10.38 -8.02 -0.84
CA THR A 72 -10.65 -9.38 -0.36
C THR A 72 -9.43 -9.93 0.39
N SER A 73 -9.26 -9.64 1.67
CA SER A 73 -8.24 -10.21 2.60
C SER A 73 -6.76 -10.16 2.19
N THR A 74 -6.41 -9.79 0.96
CA THR A 74 -5.09 -9.50 0.40
C THR A 74 -5.32 -8.62 -0.83
N HIS A 75 -5.29 -7.30 -0.66
CA HIS A 75 -5.03 -6.40 -1.77
C HIS A 75 -3.51 -6.22 -1.81
N THR A 76 -2.88 -6.68 -2.89
CA THR A 76 -1.46 -6.46 -3.12
C THR A 76 -1.34 -5.51 -4.30
N HIS A 77 -0.77 -4.34 -4.06
CA HIS A 77 -0.39 -3.42 -5.12
C HIS A 77 1.01 -3.82 -5.60
N ALA A 78 1.17 -4.04 -6.91
CA ALA A 78 2.50 -4.20 -7.49
C ALA A 78 3.05 -2.81 -7.86
N LEU A 79 4.33 -2.57 -7.58
CA LEU A 79 5.00 -1.32 -7.98
C LEU A 79 4.98 -1.10 -9.51
N GLY A 80 4.90 -2.18 -10.29
CA GLY A 80 4.79 -2.11 -11.75
C GLY A 80 3.42 -1.66 -12.27
N ASP A 81 2.40 -1.57 -11.41
CA ASP A 81 1.07 -1.09 -11.80
C ASP A 81 0.97 0.45 -11.78
N LEU A 82 2.00 1.13 -11.27
CA LEU A 82 2.06 2.59 -11.26
C LEU A 82 2.34 3.12 -12.68
N SER A 83 1.65 4.19 -13.07
CA SER A 83 1.72 4.75 -14.43
C SER A 83 3.08 5.35 -14.79
N ASP A 84 3.86 5.72 -13.78
CA ASP A 84 5.17 6.34 -13.91
C ASP A 84 6.32 5.40 -13.52
N THR A 85 6.06 4.09 -13.42
CA THR A 85 7.05 3.07 -13.05
C THR A 85 7.26 2.05 -14.16
N THR A 86 8.50 1.68 -14.45
CA THR A 86 8.87 0.64 -15.42
C THR A 86 9.87 -0.31 -14.78
N LEU A 87 9.44 -1.54 -14.48
CA LEU A 87 10.28 -2.56 -13.83
C LEU A 87 10.67 -3.66 -14.81
N THR A 88 11.96 -4.00 -14.87
CA THR A 88 12.48 -5.15 -15.60
C THR A 88 13.22 -6.06 -14.64
N SER A 89 12.55 -7.12 -14.17
CA SER A 89 13.10 -8.17 -13.29
C SER A 89 13.92 -7.64 -12.11
N PRO A 90 13.28 -7.03 -11.09
CA PRO A 90 13.99 -6.49 -9.92
C PRO A 90 14.89 -7.54 -9.25
N ALA A 91 16.14 -7.16 -8.99
CA ALA A 91 17.17 -7.95 -8.32
C ALA A 91 17.52 -7.39 -6.92
N SER A 92 18.15 -8.21 -6.09
CA SER A 92 18.60 -7.78 -4.76
C SER A 92 19.71 -6.74 -4.89
N GLY A 93 19.58 -5.60 -4.19
CA GLY A 93 20.51 -4.47 -4.26
C GLY A 93 20.05 -3.33 -5.17
N GLU A 94 18.96 -3.53 -5.91
CA GLU A 94 18.34 -2.48 -6.71
C GLU A 94 17.37 -1.61 -5.92
N GLY A 95 17.18 -0.39 -6.39
CA GLY A 95 16.18 0.55 -5.89
C GLY A 95 15.50 1.28 -7.05
N LEU A 96 14.43 2.02 -6.74
CA LEU A 96 13.75 2.86 -7.72
C LEU A 96 14.53 4.15 -7.92
N VAL A 97 15.05 4.34 -9.13
CA VAL A 97 15.77 5.55 -9.54
C VAL A 97 15.01 6.21 -10.68
N TYR A 98 14.74 7.51 -10.55
CA TYR A 98 14.08 8.27 -11.61
C TYR A 98 15.05 8.50 -12.78
N ASN A 99 14.69 8.02 -13.98
CA ASN A 99 15.57 8.11 -15.16
C ASN A 99 15.33 9.35 -16.03
N GLY A 100 14.51 10.30 -15.56
CA GLY A 100 14.08 11.49 -16.32
C GLY A 100 12.73 11.35 -17.03
N THR A 101 12.15 10.14 -17.06
CA THR A 101 10.82 9.88 -17.66
C THR A 101 9.93 8.98 -16.79
N ALA A 102 10.52 8.00 -16.10
CA ALA A 102 9.83 7.07 -15.22
C ALA A 102 10.76 6.63 -14.07
N TRP A 103 10.19 6.03 -13.03
CA TRP A 103 10.89 5.27 -12.00
C TRP A 103 11.26 3.89 -12.54
N VAL A 104 12.54 3.53 -12.49
CA VAL A 104 13.01 2.22 -12.96
C VAL A 104 13.84 1.51 -11.87
N ASN A 105 13.85 0.18 -11.86
CA ASN A 105 14.79 -0.56 -11.03
C ASN A 105 16.20 -0.40 -11.60
N GLN A 106 17.12 0.08 -10.78
CA GLN A 106 18.54 0.08 -11.09
C GLN A 106 19.31 -0.35 -9.85
N ASP A 107 20.51 -0.89 -10.06
CA ASP A 107 21.48 -1.06 -8.99
C ASP A 107 21.57 0.25 -8.21
N VAL A 108 21.15 0.21 -6.94
CA VAL A 108 21.61 1.23 -6.00
C VAL A 108 23.03 0.81 -5.74
N VAL A 109 23.92 1.25 -6.64
CA VAL A 109 25.33 1.35 -6.32
C VAL A 109 25.32 1.95 -4.92
N THR A 110 26.00 1.30 -3.99
CA THR A 110 26.26 1.83 -2.67
C THR A 110 27.09 3.10 -2.85
N GLN A 111 26.49 4.16 -3.38
CA GLN A 111 27.05 5.47 -3.70
C GLN A 111 27.07 6.33 -2.43
N ALA A 112 27.36 5.66 -1.31
CA ALA A 112 28.14 6.24 -0.25
C ALA A 112 29.52 5.59 -0.18
N GLU A 113 29.99 4.93 -1.24
CA GLU A 113 31.40 5.04 -1.55
C GLU A 113 31.65 6.49 -2.00
N HIS A 114 31.81 7.36 -1.00
CA HIS A 114 32.94 8.27 -1.03
C HIS A 114 34.19 7.38 -1.10
N THR A 115 34.40 6.74 -2.24
CA THR A 115 35.67 6.07 -2.47
C THR A 115 36.70 7.16 -2.39
N LYS A 116 37.78 6.86 -1.69
CA LYS A 116 39.01 7.64 -1.76
C LYS A 116 39.33 8.01 -3.22
N ALA A 117 39.00 7.13 -4.18
CA ALA A 117 39.13 7.38 -5.62
C ALA A 117 38.36 8.62 -6.14
N ALA A 118 37.15 8.91 -5.66
CA ALA A 118 36.40 10.11 -6.06
C ALA A 118 36.96 11.40 -5.44
N HIS A 119 37.52 11.31 -4.22
CA HIS A 119 38.29 12.41 -3.61
C HIS A 119 39.60 12.66 -4.35
N ASP A 120 40.35 11.59 -4.63
CA ASP A 120 41.64 11.62 -5.33
C ASP A 120 41.48 12.15 -6.77
N ALA A 121 40.39 11.81 -7.46
CA ALA A 121 40.12 12.26 -8.84
C ALA A 121 39.74 13.75 -8.94
N LEU A 122 39.15 14.31 -7.89
CA LEU A 122 38.76 15.73 -7.82
C LEU A 122 39.76 16.58 -7.02
N GLY A 123 40.79 15.96 -6.41
CA GLY A 123 41.74 16.65 -5.53
C GLY A 123 41.10 17.26 -4.29
N ILE A 124 39.92 16.75 -3.89
CA ILE A 124 39.22 17.16 -2.66
C ILE A 124 39.71 16.24 -1.53
N ASP A 125 41.01 16.07 -1.45
CA ASP A 125 41.66 15.44 -0.31
C ASP A 125 41.42 16.39 0.86
N ALA A 126 41.11 15.85 2.03
CA ALA A 126 40.86 16.61 3.26
C ALA A 126 41.96 17.64 3.62
N ALA A 127 43.12 17.59 2.94
CA ALA A 127 44.15 18.62 2.94
C ALA A 127 43.67 20.01 2.45
N THR A 128 42.51 20.12 1.79
CA THR A 128 41.96 21.40 1.32
C THR A 128 40.92 22.04 2.25
N LEU A 129 40.57 21.43 3.39
CA LEU A 129 39.58 21.95 4.35
C LEU A 129 40.07 23.14 5.21
N GLY A 130 40.82 24.04 4.58
CA GLY A 130 41.40 25.25 5.16
C GLY A 130 42.16 26.13 4.16
N GLY A 131 42.24 25.74 2.88
CA GLY A 131 42.78 26.59 1.81
C GLY A 131 44.27 26.96 1.89
N GLN A 132 45.09 26.29 2.71
CA GLN A 132 46.51 26.64 2.86
C GLN A 132 47.42 25.69 2.06
N LEU A 133 48.21 26.25 1.14
CA LEU A 133 49.16 25.53 0.30
C LEU A 133 50.22 24.79 1.13
N PRO A 134 50.83 23.70 0.60
CA PRO A 134 51.72 22.78 1.34
C PRO A 134 53.03 23.37 1.87
N SER A 135 53.30 24.66 1.68
CA SER A 135 54.55 25.31 2.09
C SER A 135 54.71 25.51 3.60
N TYR A 136 53.75 25.02 4.42
CA TYR A 136 53.80 25.12 5.88
C TYR A 136 53.84 23.76 6.59
N TYR A 137 53.83 22.64 5.87
CA TYR A 137 54.05 21.34 6.48
C TYR A 137 55.52 20.97 6.39
N ALA A 138 56.10 20.62 7.54
CA ALA A 138 57.39 19.99 7.66
C ALA A 138 57.56 18.92 6.57
N THR A 139 58.61 19.03 5.76
CA THR A 139 58.95 17.99 4.79
C THR A 139 59.20 16.66 5.53
N ALA A 140 59.19 15.52 4.83
CA ALA A 140 59.54 14.25 5.47
C ALA A 140 60.92 14.28 6.16
N ALA A 141 61.84 15.13 5.68
CA ALA A 141 63.13 15.39 6.32
C ALA A 141 63.00 16.19 7.63
N ASP A 142 62.11 17.18 7.67
CA ASP A 142 61.83 17.98 8.88
C ASP A 142 61.11 17.15 9.97
N LEU A 143 60.25 16.20 9.57
CA LEU A 143 59.61 15.27 10.51
C LEU A 143 60.61 14.26 11.11
N THR A 144 61.63 13.87 10.34
CA THR A 144 62.71 12.99 10.79
C THR A 144 63.61 13.68 11.84
N ALA A 145 63.73 15.01 11.78
CA ALA A 145 64.44 15.79 12.80
C ALA A 145 63.68 15.83 14.15
N HIS A 146 62.35 15.75 14.14
CA HIS A 146 61.52 15.89 15.34
C HIS A 146 61.28 14.58 16.11
N THR A 147 61.61 13.43 15.53
CA THR A 147 61.49 12.12 16.22
C THR A 147 62.62 11.83 17.20
N GLY A 148 63.64 12.70 17.27
CA GLY A 148 64.79 12.56 18.17
C GLY A 148 65.08 13.79 19.04
N ASP A 149 64.33 14.88 18.87
CA ASP A 149 64.51 16.12 19.64
C ASP A 149 63.47 16.20 20.77
N THR A 150 63.92 15.98 22.01
CA THR A 150 63.09 16.13 23.23
C THR A 150 63.21 17.53 23.85
N SER A 151 63.97 18.42 23.24
CA SER A 151 64.07 19.82 23.67
C SER A 151 62.86 20.55 23.09
N ASN A 152 62.03 21.15 23.94
CA ASN A 152 60.93 21.99 23.46
C ASN A 152 61.49 23.15 22.62
N PRO A 153 61.23 23.23 21.31
CA PRO A 153 61.80 24.27 20.46
C PRO A 153 61.09 25.63 20.63
N HIS A 154 60.00 25.66 21.40
CA HIS A 154 59.30 26.89 21.77
C HIS A 154 59.62 27.25 23.22
N GLY A 155 60.77 27.90 23.42
CA GLY A 155 60.99 28.81 24.55
C GLY A 155 60.29 30.14 24.31
#